data_AF-A0A224XNJ4-F1
#
_entry.id   AF-A0A224XNJ4-F1
#
_cell.length_a   1.000
_cell.length_b   1.000
_cell.length_c   1.000
_cell.angle_alpha   90.00
_cell.angle_beta   90.00
_cell.angle_gamma   90.00
#
_symmetry.space_group_name_H-M   'P 1'
#
loop_
_entity.id
_entity.type
_entity.pdbx_description
1 polymer ?
#
loop_
_entity_poly.entity_id
_entity_poly.type
_entity_poly.pdbx_seq_one_letter_code
_entity_poly.pdbx_strand_id
1 'polypeptide(L)'
;MWRNVGVMLFIFALPVMQVILFCLAIGRDPTGLHLAIVNDEVTRNNLTMETCPVYSNCTIKFLSCRYISSLRTDTIIKDEYRRLEDALDAVKQGDAWGVIHFNENFTDALSARMILGQTSDEETLEESQFSVWLDMSNQQ
;
A
#
# COMPACT_ATOMS: atom_id res chain seq x y z
N MET A 1 -6.85 -56.43 -8.43
CA MET A 1 -6.82 -55.45 -7.32
C MET A 1 -8.26 -55.11 -6.90
N TRP A 2 -9.01 -56.09 -6.41
CA TRP A 2 -10.44 -55.93 -6.04
C TRP A 2 -10.68 -56.07 -4.53
N ARG A 3 -9.62 -56.41 -3.79
CA ARG A 3 -9.56 -56.25 -2.33
C ARG A 3 -8.96 -54.87 -2.06
N ASN A 4 -9.62 -54.06 -1.22
CA ASN A 4 -9.24 -52.70 -0.80
C ASN A 4 -9.44 -51.56 -1.83
N VAL A 5 -10.45 -51.63 -2.69
CA VAL A 5 -10.84 -50.53 -3.59
C VAL A 5 -11.08 -49.20 -2.85
N GLY A 6 -11.70 -49.25 -1.67
CA GLY A 6 -11.95 -48.06 -0.85
C GLY A 6 -10.67 -47.36 -0.37
N VAL A 7 -9.65 -48.13 0.02
CA VAL A 7 -8.36 -47.57 0.47
C VAL A 7 -7.61 -46.95 -0.70
N MET A 8 -7.63 -47.61 -1.87
CA MET A 8 -7.01 -47.08 -3.08
C MET A 8 -7.66 -45.77 -3.52
N LEU A 9 -9.00 -45.68 -3.50
CA LEU A 9 -9.73 -44.45 -3.83
C LEU A 9 -9.37 -43.32 -2.87
N PHE A 10 -9.29 -43.60 -1.58
CA PHE A 10 -8.92 -42.60 -0.57
C PHE A 10 -7.51 -42.02 -0.79
N ILE A 11 -6.53 -42.87 -1.10
CA ILE A 11 -5.14 -42.45 -1.35
C ILE A 11 -5.03 -41.52 -2.56
N PHE A 12 -5.87 -41.67 -3.58
CA PHE A 12 -5.87 -40.78 -4.75
C PHE A 12 -6.76 -39.55 -4.57
N ALA A 13 -7.93 -39.68 -3.94
CA ALA A 13 -8.88 -38.60 -3.79
C ALA A 13 -8.44 -37.53 -2.77
N LEU A 14 -7.80 -37.97 -1.67
CA LEU A 14 -7.36 -37.07 -0.61
C LEU A 14 -6.33 -36.03 -1.07
N PRO A 15 -5.23 -36.37 -1.78
CA PRO A 15 -4.28 -35.39 -2.26
C PRO A 15 -4.89 -34.44 -3.32
N VAL A 16 -5.80 -34.92 -4.17
CA VAL A 16 -6.51 -34.06 -5.13
C VAL A 16 -7.37 -33.02 -4.41
N MET A 17 -8.12 -33.45 -3.40
CA MET A 17 -8.93 -32.54 -2.59
C MET A 17 -8.07 -31.54 -1.82
N GLN A 18 -6.93 -31.97 -1.27
CA GLN A 18 -5.97 -31.09 -0.60
C GLN A 18 -5.41 -30.01 -1.54
N VAL A 19 -5.02 -30.36 -2.77
CA VAL A 19 -4.51 -29.39 -3.76
C VAL A 19 -5.61 -28.40 -4.14
N ILE A 20 -6.84 -28.85 -4.36
CA ILE A 20 -7.97 -27.97 -4.68
C ILE A 20 -8.22 -26.99 -3.52
N LEU A 21 -8.27 -27.48 -2.28
CA LEU A 21 -8.46 -26.62 -1.11
C LEU A 21 -7.32 -25.63 -0.95
N PHE A 22 -6.07 -26.04 -1.18
CA PHE A 22 -4.91 -25.15 -1.13
C PHE A 22 -5.03 -24.03 -2.18
N CYS A 23 -5.37 -24.37 -3.43
CA CYS A 23 -5.57 -23.39 -4.50
C CYS A 23 -6.78 -22.47 -4.27
N LEU A 24 -7.82 -22.93 -3.57
CA LEU A 24 -8.97 -22.10 -3.22
C LEU A 24 -8.68 -21.17 -2.03
N ALA A 25 -7.88 -21.63 -1.06
CA ALA A 25 -7.52 -20.88 0.13
C ALA A 25 -6.41 -19.85 -0.14
N ILE A 26 -5.46 -20.17 -1.02
CA ILE A 26 -4.27 -19.36 -1.29
C ILE A 26 -4.30 -18.94 -2.75
N GLY A 27 -4.42 -17.64 -3.01
CA GLY A 27 -4.37 -17.08 -4.37
C GLY A 27 -5.53 -16.17 -4.75
N ARG A 28 -6.45 -15.86 -3.84
CA ARG A 28 -7.42 -14.79 -4.05
C ARG A 28 -6.77 -13.45 -3.77
N ASP A 29 -6.99 -12.46 -4.65
CA ASP A 29 -6.56 -11.09 -4.38
C ASP A 29 -7.19 -10.61 -3.07
N PRO A 30 -6.39 -10.06 -2.13
CA PRO A 30 -6.94 -9.54 -0.89
C PRO A 30 -7.75 -8.27 -1.21
N THR A 31 -8.95 -8.19 -0.63
CA THR A 31 -9.89 -7.09 -0.85
C THR A 31 -10.17 -6.36 0.46
N GLY A 32 -10.33 -5.04 0.41
CA GLY A 32 -10.66 -4.23 1.58
C GLY A 32 -9.45 -3.95 2.47
N LEU A 33 -8.26 -3.80 1.89
CA LEU A 33 -7.09 -3.38 2.65
C LEU A 33 -7.19 -1.89 2.94
N HIS A 34 -7.47 -1.55 4.20
CA HIS A 34 -7.35 -0.21 4.72
C HIS A 34 -5.88 0.23 4.75
N LEU A 35 -5.57 1.32 4.09
CA LEU A 35 -4.25 1.92 4.00
C LEU A 35 -4.33 3.35 4.54
N ALA A 36 -3.62 3.60 5.63
CA ALA A 36 -3.52 4.92 6.22
C ALA A 36 -2.56 5.79 5.40
N ILE A 37 -3.00 6.97 5.00
CA ILE A 37 -2.23 7.90 4.17
C ILE A 37 -2.05 9.21 4.92
N VAL A 38 -0.81 9.63 5.05
CA VAL A 38 -0.43 10.94 5.57
C VAL A 38 0.33 11.66 4.48
N ASN A 39 -0.20 12.80 4.04
CA ASN A 39 0.40 13.60 2.99
C ASN A 39 0.70 14.99 3.53
N ASP A 40 1.94 15.22 3.94
CA ASP A 40 2.39 16.51 4.47
C ASP A 40 2.81 17.48 3.35
N GLU A 41 2.91 17.01 2.10
CA GLU A 41 3.15 17.87 0.92
C GLU A 41 2.00 18.86 0.67
N VAL A 42 0.77 18.44 0.97
CA VAL A 42 -0.41 19.26 0.71
C VAL A 42 -0.79 19.98 1.99
N THR A 43 -0.63 21.31 2.00
CA THR A 43 -1.11 22.13 3.12
C THR A 43 -2.63 22.01 3.25
N ARG A 44 -3.09 21.31 4.29
CA ARG A 44 -4.50 21.26 4.65
C ARG A 44 -4.94 22.58 5.27
N ASN A 45 -5.29 23.53 4.42
CA ASN A 45 -5.99 24.72 4.87
C ASN A 45 -7.40 24.34 5.34
N ASN A 46 -7.86 24.98 6.41
CA ASN A 46 -9.07 24.67 7.19
C ASN A 46 -10.43 24.75 6.44
N LEU A 47 -10.45 24.75 5.12
CA LEU A 47 -11.66 24.68 4.31
C LEU A 47 -11.47 23.64 3.19
N THR A 48 -12.25 22.55 3.31
CA THR A 48 -12.41 21.39 2.41
C THR A 48 -11.29 20.34 2.40
N MET A 49 -11.66 19.17 2.92
CA MET A 49 -10.89 17.93 3.06
C MET A 49 -10.90 17.14 1.73
N GLU A 50 -10.55 17.80 0.61
CA GLU A 50 -10.84 17.26 -0.74
C GLU A 50 -9.75 17.53 -1.80
N THR A 51 -8.62 18.13 -1.47
CA THR A 51 -7.70 18.65 -2.49
C THR A 51 -6.40 17.86 -2.55
N CYS A 52 -6.44 16.61 -3.01
CA CYS A 52 -5.27 16.01 -3.65
C CYS A 52 -5.41 16.16 -5.18
N PRO A 53 -5.09 17.34 -5.74
CA PRO A 53 -5.37 17.62 -7.16
C PRO A 53 -4.51 16.75 -8.06
N VAL A 54 -5.14 16.09 -9.03
CA VAL A 54 -4.45 15.32 -10.06
C VAL A 54 -4.53 16.08 -11.38
N TYR A 55 -3.38 16.51 -11.89
CA TYR A 55 -3.29 17.11 -13.21
C TYR A 55 -3.00 16.04 -14.27
N SER A 56 -3.78 16.03 -15.35
CA SER A 56 -3.63 15.08 -16.47
C SER A 56 -2.51 15.46 -17.46
N ASN A 57 -1.92 16.65 -17.30
CA ASN A 57 -0.85 17.14 -18.16
C ASN A 57 0.53 16.72 -17.62
N CYS A 58 1.60 17.07 -18.35
CA CYS A 58 2.99 16.80 -17.94
C CYS A 58 3.50 17.81 -16.89
N THR A 59 2.63 18.27 -15.99
CA THR A 59 3.03 19.20 -14.92
C THR A 59 3.58 18.42 -13.74
N ILE A 60 4.78 18.78 -13.30
CA ILE A 60 5.43 18.22 -12.12
C ILE A 60 4.94 19.01 -10.89
N LYS A 61 3.71 18.70 -10.42
CA LYS A 61 3.11 19.27 -9.22
C LYS A 61 2.29 18.20 -8.50
N PHE A 62 2.35 18.18 -7.17
CA PHE A 62 1.62 17.24 -6.31
C PHE A 62 1.76 15.78 -6.78
N LEU A 63 3.00 15.34 -6.97
CA LEU A 63 3.33 13.98 -7.37
C LEU A 63 2.87 12.96 -6.32
N SER A 64 2.81 13.32 -5.02
CA SER A 64 2.20 12.48 -3.98
C SER A 64 0.74 12.14 -4.32
N CYS A 65 -0.06 13.14 -4.70
CA CYS A 65 -1.47 12.97 -5.06
C CYS A 65 -1.65 12.13 -6.32
N ARG A 66 -0.80 12.35 -7.32
CA ARG A 66 -0.81 11.53 -8.53
C ARG A 66 -0.49 10.07 -8.21
N TYR A 67 0.46 9.83 -7.32
CA TYR A 67 0.78 8.48 -6.85
C TYR A 67 -0.39 7.85 -6.09
N ILE A 68 -0.96 8.55 -5.10
CA ILE A 68 -2.13 8.08 -4.34
C ILE A 68 -3.30 7.77 -5.27
N SER A 69 -3.57 8.62 -6.26
CA SER A 69 -4.63 8.38 -7.26
C SER A 69 -4.36 7.17 -8.15
N SER A 70 -3.10 6.80 -8.36
CA SER A 70 -2.72 5.61 -9.15
C SER A 70 -2.87 4.30 -8.39
N LEU A 71 -3.02 4.34 -7.06
CA LEU A 71 -3.27 3.15 -6.24
C LEU A 71 -4.64 2.55 -6.57
N ARG A 72 -4.67 1.22 -6.70
CA ARG A 72 -5.86 0.38 -6.98
C ARG A 72 -6.98 0.65 -5.96
N THR A 73 -8.11 1.17 -6.44
CA THR A 73 -9.29 1.43 -5.59
C THR A 73 -10.16 0.19 -5.39
N ASP A 74 -9.96 -0.88 -6.17
CA ASP A 74 -10.72 -2.12 -6.07
C ASP A 74 -10.29 -3.01 -4.91
N THR A 75 -9.01 -2.93 -4.51
CA THR A 75 -8.46 -3.71 -3.39
C THR A 75 -8.11 -2.86 -2.17
N ILE A 76 -7.69 -1.60 -2.37
CA ILE A 76 -7.18 -0.71 -1.32
C ILE A 76 -8.20 0.39 -1.01
N ILE A 77 -8.53 0.50 0.27
CA ILE A 77 -9.32 1.59 0.86
C ILE A 77 -8.33 2.62 1.42
N LYS A 78 -8.47 3.86 1.01
CA LYS A 78 -7.51 4.94 1.31
C LYS A 78 -8.07 5.78 2.45
N ASP A 79 -7.47 5.67 3.63
CA ASP A 79 -7.90 6.41 4.83
C ASP A 79 -6.91 7.53 5.12
N GLU A 80 -7.35 8.78 5.02
CA GLU A 80 -6.46 9.93 5.19
C GLU A 80 -6.34 10.36 6.66
N TYR A 81 -5.11 10.54 7.14
CA TYR A 81 -4.80 10.90 8.52
C TYR A 81 -4.16 12.29 8.60
N ARG A 82 -4.28 12.90 9.80
CA ARG A 82 -3.73 14.25 10.07
C ARG A 82 -2.27 14.26 10.42
N ARG A 83 -1.87 13.32 11.26
CA ARG A 83 -0.52 13.18 11.77
C ARG A 83 -0.04 11.76 11.51
N LEU A 84 1.28 11.63 11.37
CA LEU A 84 1.93 10.33 11.27
C LEU A 84 1.62 9.44 12.48
N GLU A 85 1.60 10.02 13.68
CA GLU A 85 1.31 9.31 14.94
C GLU A 85 -0.07 8.65 14.92
N ASP A 86 -1.10 9.37 14.50
CA ASP A 86 -2.48 8.87 14.42
C ASP A 86 -2.58 7.69 13.42
N ALA A 87 -1.87 7.78 12.29
CA ALA A 87 -1.84 6.73 11.28
C ALA A 87 -1.10 5.47 11.78
N LEU A 88 0.02 5.65 12.48
CA LEU A 88 0.76 4.55 13.08
C LEU A 88 -0.07 3.85 14.17
N ASP A 89 -0.82 4.60 14.95
CA ASP A 89 -1.70 4.04 15.99
C ASP A 89 -2.89 3.28 15.39
N ALA A 90 -3.40 3.69 14.21
CA ALA A 90 -4.41 2.93 13.48
C ALA A 90 -3.88 1.57 13.02
N VAL A 91 -2.62 1.49 12.56
CA VAL A 91 -1.98 0.21 12.23
C VAL A 91 -1.79 -0.66 13.47
N LYS A 92 -1.33 -0.09 14.58
CA LYS A 92 -1.16 -0.84 15.85
C LYS A 92 -2.48 -1.40 16.40
N GLN A 93 -3.60 -0.70 16.16
CA GLN A 93 -4.94 -1.13 16.59
C GLN A 93 -5.56 -2.16 15.63
N GLY A 94 -4.98 -2.36 14.44
CA GLY A 94 -5.51 -3.24 13.41
C GLY A 94 -6.58 -2.59 12.52
N ASP A 95 -6.74 -1.26 12.58
CA ASP A 95 -7.68 -0.52 11.74
C ASP A 95 -7.14 -0.32 10.31
N ALA A 96 -5.81 -0.34 10.15
CA ALA A 96 -5.13 -0.24 8.86
C ALA A 96 -4.03 -1.31 8.72
N TRP A 97 -3.79 -1.78 7.50
CA TRP A 97 -2.75 -2.76 7.17
C TRP A 97 -1.38 -2.13 6.90
N GLY A 98 -1.33 -0.80 6.77
CA GLY A 98 -0.10 -0.07 6.60
C GLY A 98 -0.31 1.44 6.55
N VAL A 99 0.78 2.18 6.68
CA VAL A 99 0.87 3.64 6.58
C VAL A 99 1.76 4.00 5.39
N ILE A 100 1.33 4.98 4.59
CA ILE A 100 2.19 5.72 3.66
C ILE A 100 2.30 7.16 4.14
N HIS A 101 3.52 7.68 4.25
CA HIS A 101 3.81 9.05 4.63
C HIS A 101 4.63 9.77 3.55
N PHE A 102 4.12 10.89 3.07
CA PHE A 102 4.82 11.80 2.17
C PHE A 102 5.33 13.02 2.93
N ASN A 103 6.60 13.36 2.71
CA ASN A 103 7.25 14.54 3.27
C ASN A 103 6.70 15.85 2.66
N GLU A 104 6.91 16.97 3.37
CA GLU A 104 6.39 18.29 3.00
C GLU A 104 6.86 18.80 1.63
N ASN A 105 8.10 18.51 1.22
CA ASN A 105 8.67 18.98 -0.06
C ASN A 105 8.85 17.86 -1.09
N PHE A 106 8.01 16.82 -1.04
CA PHE A 106 8.21 15.59 -1.82
C PHE A 106 8.37 15.83 -3.32
N THR A 107 7.47 16.57 -3.98
CA THR A 107 7.51 16.82 -5.43
C THR A 107 8.74 17.61 -5.83
N ASP A 108 9.05 18.67 -5.07
CA ASP A 108 10.14 19.56 -5.40
C ASP A 108 11.48 18.83 -5.22
N ALA A 109 11.67 18.14 -4.09
CA ALA A 109 12.84 17.31 -3.84
C ALA A 109 12.98 16.15 -4.83
N LEU A 110 11.88 15.48 -5.19
CA LEU A 110 11.90 14.41 -6.18
C LEU A 110 12.26 14.94 -7.58
N SER A 111 11.78 16.13 -7.95
CA SER A 111 12.15 16.78 -9.20
C SER A 111 13.62 17.20 -9.22
N ALA A 112 14.12 17.76 -8.12
CA ALA A 112 15.52 18.15 -7.96
C ALA A 112 16.43 16.93 -8.06
N ARG A 113 16.07 15.82 -7.39
CA ARG A 113 16.79 14.55 -7.46
C ARG A 113 16.88 13.99 -8.89
N MET A 114 15.81 14.13 -9.70
CA MET A 114 15.85 13.69 -11.10
C MET A 114 16.81 14.53 -11.96
N ILE A 115 16.95 15.83 -11.66
CA ILE A 115 17.80 16.76 -12.41
C ILE A 115 19.27 16.64 -11.97
N LEU A 116 19.53 16.61 -10.67
CA LEU A 116 20.86 16.57 -10.08
C LEU A 116 21.48 15.17 -10.13
N GLY A 117 20.66 14.12 -10.10
CA GLY A 117 21.13 12.73 -10.15
C GLY A 117 22.12 12.44 -9.02
N GLN A 118 23.36 12.10 -9.39
CA GLN A 118 24.42 11.74 -8.44
C GLN A 118 24.94 12.92 -7.59
N THR A 119 24.63 14.16 -7.97
CA THR A 119 25.08 15.36 -7.23
C THR A 119 24.03 15.91 -6.27
N SER A 120 22.97 15.13 -5.99
CA SER A 120 21.92 15.52 -5.04
C SER A 120 22.48 15.51 -3.61
N ASP A 121 22.16 16.54 -2.84
CA ASP A 121 22.44 16.61 -1.39
C ASP A 121 21.56 15.64 -0.59
N GLU A 122 21.97 15.37 0.65
CA GLU A 122 21.30 14.42 1.54
C GLU A 122 19.87 14.85 1.90
N GLU A 123 19.62 16.15 2.08
CA GLU A 123 18.29 16.71 2.34
C GLU A 123 17.33 16.43 1.16
N THR A 124 17.76 16.72 -0.07
CA THR A 124 17.01 16.38 -1.29
C THR A 124 16.73 14.88 -1.38
N LEU A 125 17.69 14.03 -0.98
CA LEU A 125 17.49 12.58 -0.98
C LEU A 125 16.46 12.15 0.06
N GLU A 126 16.47 12.71 1.27
CA GLU A 126 15.52 12.40 2.33
C GLU A 126 14.10 12.91 1.99
N GLU A 127 13.98 14.16 1.57
CA GLU A 127 12.68 14.78 1.24
C GLU A 127 12.02 14.14 0.00
N SER A 128 12.83 13.66 -0.96
CA SER A 128 12.32 12.98 -2.17
C SER A 128 11.81 11.56 -1.94
N GLN A 129 11.98 11.02 -0.73
CA GLN A 129 11.50 9.69 -0.37
C GLN A 129 10.17 9.79 0.36
N PHE A 130 9.37 8.72 0.27
CA PHE A 130 8.18 8.53 1.09
C PHE A 130 8.38 7.26 1.92
N SER A 131 7.86 7.26 3.13
CA SER A 131 8.04 6.16 4.07
C SER A 131 6.80 5.26 4.10
N VAL A 132 7.03 3.96 4.24
CA VAL A 132 5.96 2.95 4.32
C VAL A 132 6.18 2.09 5.55
N TRP A 133 5.15 1.97 6.38
CA TRP A 133 5.11 1.04 7.51
C TRP A 133 3.98 0.05 7.28
N LEU A 134 4.27 -1.24 7.36
CA LEU A 134 3.27 -2.28 7.20
C LEU A 134 2.90 -2.85 8.56
N ASP A 135 1.67 -3.36 8.69
CA ASP A 135 1.32 -4.19 9.83
C ASP A 135 2.16 -5.46 9.79
N MET A 136 2.97 -5.64 10.83
CA MET A 136 3.89 -6.76 10.99
C MET A 136 3.41 -7.73 12.09
N SER A 137 2.16 -7.60 12.54
CA SER A 137 1.53 -8.45 13.56
C SER A 137 1.35 -9.90 13.09
N ASN A 138 1.19 -10.13 11.78
CA ASN A 138 0.98 -11.45 11.19
C ASN A 138 1.95 -11.70 10.02
N GLN A 139 3.14 -12.23 10.31
CA GLN A 139 4.20 -12.55 9.31
C GLN A 139 4.22 -14.03 8.91
N GLN A 140 3.09 -14.74 9.02
CA GLN A 140 3.02 -16.19 8.82
C GLN A 140 3.11 -16.60 7.35
#